data_AF-A0A1A7QFB2-F1
#
_entry.id   AF-A0A1A7QFB2-F1
#
_cell.length_a   1.000
_cell.length_b   1.000
_cell.length_c   1.000
_cell.angle_alpha   90.00
_cell.angle_beta   90.00
_cell.angle_gamma   90.00
#
_symmetry.space_group_name_H-M   'P 1'
#
loop_
_entity.id
_entity.type
_entity.pdbx_description
1 polymer ?
#
loop_
_entity_poly.entity_id
_entity_poly.type
_entity_poly.pdbx_seq_one_letter_code
_entity_poly.pdbx_strand_id
1 'polypeptide(L)'
;MTPEPHVAHIDYLESNEESMCPTMAQDDDGDGFIELAEGLPTYGPIVVPLGDIDPHNDGVVNYSQTFNLQKSSTFDEDSNLSELLPLELREIVIHGMTVGAIGTGTPGEVDGTAGYKVVLPVACGGIDKTS
;
A
#
# COMPACT_ATOMS: atom_id res chain seq x y z
N MET A 1 -2.98 22.66 -10.41
CA MET A 1 -3.30 21.25 -10.68
C MET A 1 -3.95 20.71 -9.42
N THR A 2 -4.99 19.91 -9.54
CA THR A 2 -5.51 19.12 -8.41
C THR A 2 -4.48 18.02 -8.15
N PRO A 3 -4.12 17.72 -6.89
CA PRO A 3 -3.34 16.52 -6.57
C PRO A 3 -4.08 15.28 -7.09
N GLU A 4 -3.33 14.33 -7.65
CA GLU A 4 -3.87 12.99 -7.91
C GLU A 4 -3.97 12.25 -6.57
N PRO A 5 -4.95 11.35 -6.40
CA PRO A 5 -5.21 10.71 -5.11
C PRO A 5 -4.04 9.81 -4.68
N HIS A 6 -3.98 9.47 -3.39
CA HIS A 6 -3.14 8.39 -2.89
C HIS A 6 -4.00 7.41 -2.12
N VAL A 7 -4.19 6.20 -2.63
CA VAL A 7 -4.99 5.18 -1.94
C VAL A 7 -4.12 4.53 -0.87
N ALA A 8 -4.64 4.41 0.35
CA ALA A 8 -3.94 3.71 1.43
C ALA A 8 -4.81 2.67 2.12
N HIS A 9 -4.12 1.67 2.67
CA HIS A 9 -4.70 0.60 3.46
C HIS A 9 -3.69 0.04 4.45
N ILE A 10 -4.22 -0.72 5.40
CA ILE A 10 -3.45 -1.64 6.23
C ILE A 10 -3.53 -3.01 5.55
N ASP A 11 -2.40 -3.72 5.49
CA ASP A 11 -2.26 -5.02 4.83
C ASP A 11 -1.87 -6.13 5.82
N TYR A 12 -2.12 -7.38 5.45
CA TYR A 12 -1.77 -8.58 6.23
C TYR A 12 -1.32 -9.73 5.32
N LEU A 13 -0.32 -10.51 5.72
CA LEU A 13 0.11 -11.72 4.99
C LEU A 13 -0.65 -12.97 5.46
N GLU A 14 -0.54 -13.30 6.75
CA GLU A 14 -1.30 -14.32 7.46
C GLU A 14 -1.45 -13.90 8.94
N SER A 15 -2.35 -14.54 9.70
CA SER A 15 -2.66 -14.11 11.07
C SER A 15 -1.43 -13.98 11.99
N ASN A 16 -0.35 -14.74 11.76
CA ASN A 16 0.88 -14.73 12.58
C ASN A 16 2.15 -14.44 11.78
N GLU A 17 2.04 -13.97 10.54
CA GLU A 17 3.18 -13.53 9.74
C GLU A 17 3.27 -12.01 9.72
N GLU A 18 4.50 -11.50 9.67
CA GLU A 18 4.79 -10.08 9.59
C GLU A 18 4.67 -9.63 8.13
N SER A 19 3.71 -8.75 7.85
CA SER A 19 3.71 -7.98 6.61
C SER A 19 4.92 -7.05 6.61
N MET A 20 5.63 -6.97 5.50
CA MET A 20 6.84 -6.15 5.39
C MET A 20 6.78 -5.25 4.15
N CYS A 21 7.47 -4.12 4.23
CA CYS A 21 7.89 -3.38 3.04
C CYS A 21 8.65 -4.29 2.07
N PRO A 22 8.26 -4.35 0.78
CA PRO A 22 9.05 -5.03 -0.22
C PRO A 22 10.35 -4.26 -0.46
N THR A 23 11.35 -4.96 -0.97
CA THR A 23 12.65 -4.40 -1.31
C THR A 23 12.88 -4.50 -2.81
N MET A 24 13.94 -3.88 -3.31
CA MET A 24 14.32 -4.04 -4.73
C MET A 24 14.69 -5.49 -5.11
N ALA A 25 14.69 -6.44 -4.17
CA ALA A 25 14.78 -7.86 -4.50
C ALA A 25 13.48 -8.44 -5.09
N GLN A 26 12.36 -7.73 -4.95
CA GLN A 26 11.05 -8.09 -5.51
C GLN A 26 10.75 -7.43 -6.85
N ASP A 27 11.60 -6.51 -7.33
CA ASP A 27 11.56 -5.96 -8.70
C ASP A 27 11.97 -7.08 -9.67
N ASP A 28 10.98 -7.89 -10.09
CA ASP A 28 11.14 -9.14 -10.83
C ASP A 28 11.49 -8.87 -12.29
N ASP A 29 11.06 -7.73 -12.84
CA ASP A 29 11.30 -7.34 -14.22
C ASP A 29 12.41 -6.29 -14.43
N GLY A 30 12.90 -5.69 -13.34
CA GLY A 30 14.09 -4.86 -13.31
C GLY A 30 13.90 -3.44 -13.85
N ASP A 31 12.67 -2.92 -13.87
CA ASP A 31 12.41 -1.54 -14.30
C ASP A 31 12.66 -0.48 -13.22
N GLY A 32 13.01 -0.92 -12.01
CA GLY A 32 13.36 -0.06 -10.89
C GLY A 32 12.18 0.34 -10.02
N PHE A 33 11.01 -0.27 -10.23
CA PHE A 33 9.83 -0.12 -9.39
C PHE A 33 9.46 -1.47 -8.77
N ILE A 34 8.64 -1.42 -7.71
CA ILE A 34 8.01 -2.62 -7.17
C ILE A 34 6.52 -2.43 -7.41
N GLU A 35 5.97 -3.23 -8.29
CA GLU A 35 4.59 -3.19 -8.73
C GLU A 35 3.66 -3.91 -7.74
N LEU A 36 2.35 -3.70 -7.89
CA LEU A 36 1.37 -4.31 -6.98
C LEU A 36 1.53 -5.83 -6.90
N ALA A 37 1.70 -6.49 -8.05
CA ALA A 37 1.81 -7.95 -8.11
C ALA A 37 3.11 -8.46 -7.48
N GLU A 38 4.19 -7.69 -7.59
CA GLU A 38 5.52 -8.01 -7.05
C GLU A 38 5.60 -7.80 -5.53
N GLY A 39 4.93 -6.76 -5.03
CA GLY A 39 4.88 -6.46 -3.60
C GLY A 39 3.89 -7.31 -2.82
N LEU A 40 2.82 -7.79 -3.45
CA LEU A 40 1.73 -8.54 -2.82
C LEU A 40 2.20 -9.74 -1.97
N PRO A 41 3.18 -10.57 -2.38
CA PRO A 41 3.69 -11.66 -1.56
C PRO A 41 4.43 -11.20 -0.28
N THR A 42 4.72 -9.90 -0.13
CA THR A 42 5.50 -9.36 0.99
C THR A 42 4.64 -8.59 2.00
N TYR A 43 3.69 -7.76 1.56
CA TYR A 43 2.78 -7.05 2.47
C TYR A 43 1.40 -7.72 2.59
N GLY A 44 1.01 -8.53 1.60
CA GLY A 44 -0.25 -9.30 1.60
C GLY A 44 -1.49 -8.49 1.18
N PRO A 45 -2.69 -9.08 1.21
CA PRO A 45 -3.94 -8.39 0.88
C PRO A 45 -4.37 -7.32 1.91
N ILE A 46 -5.34 -6.52 1.50
CA ILE A 46 -5.95 -5.45 2.30
C ILE A 46 -6.73 -6.02 3.50
N VAL A 47 -6.49 -5.47 4.69
CA VAL A 47 -7.32 -5.72 5.88
C VAL A 47 -8.24 -4.54 6.20
N VAL A 48 -7.74 -3.30 6.17
CA VAL A 48 -8.51 -2.10 6.48
C VAL A 48 -8.23 -1.01 5.44
N PRO A 49 -9.23 -0.61 4.63
CA PRO A 49 -9.08 0.54 3.75
C PRO A 49 -9.02 1.84 4.55
N LEU A 50 -8.02 2.67 4.28
CA LEU A 50 -7.88 4.02 4.86
C LEU A 50 -8.43 5.11 3.92
N GLY A 51 -8.63 4.76 2.64
CA GLY A 51 -9.17 5.63 1.60
C GLY A 51 -8.09 6.48 0.94
N ASP A 52 -8.52 7.61 0.35
CA ASP A 52 -7.61 8.57 -0.29
C ASP A 52 -6.93 9.46 0.78
N ILE A 53 -5.59 9.51 0.77
CA ILE A 53 -4.75 10.25 1.70
C ILE A 53 -3.81 11.23 0.99
N ASP A 54 -4.36 12.36 0.56
CA ASP A 54 -3.59 13.34 -0.20
C ASP A 54 -2.52 14.05 0.67
N PRO A 55 -1.25 14.10 0.23
CA PRO A 55 -0.22 14.85 0.93
C PRO A 55 -0.46 16.35 0.83
N HIS A 56 -0.04 17.05 1.87
CA HIS A 56 0.11 18.50 1.83
C HIS A 56 1.18 18.90 0.82
N ASN A 57 1.28 20.20 0.49
CA ASN A 57 2.28 20.72 -0.45
C ASN A 57 3.75 20.50 0.00
N ASP A 58 3.98 20.16 1.27
CA ASP A 58 5.28 19.81 1.83
C ASP A 58 5.57 18.29 1.79
N GLY A 59 4.67 17.49 1.19
CA GLY A 59 4.79 16.05 1.09
C GLY A 59 4.38 15.30 2.37
N VAL A 60 3.84 15.98 3.37
CA VAL A 60 3.41 15.36 4.63
C VAL A 60 1.92 15.01 4.57
N VAL A 61 1.59 13.79 4.97
CA VAL A 61 0.21 13.37 5.22
C VAL A 61 -0.07 13.43 6.73
N ASN A 62 -1.16 14.09 7.12
CA ASN A 62 -1.70 14.00 8.47
C ASN A 62 -3.05 13.29 8.41
N TYR A 63 -3.10 12.05 8.89
CA TYR A 63 -4.30 11.22 8.87
C TYR A 63 -4.82 10.93 10.28
N SER A 64 -6.13 11.01 10.47
CA SER A 64 -6.77 10.68 11.73
C SER A 64 -8.17 10.14 11.47
N GLN A 65 -8.41 8.88 11.84
CA GLN A 65 -9.69 8.22 11.69
C GLN A 65 -9.94 7.29 12.88
N THR A 66 -11.21 7.18 13.28
CA THR A 66 -11.66 6.24 14.31
C THR A 66 -12.45 5.12 13.66
N PHE A 67 -12.03 3.88 13.91
CA PHE A 67 -12.67 2.68 13.38
C PHE A 67 -13.49 1.97 14.45
N ASN A 68 -14.63 1.40 14.06
CA ASN A 68 -15.39 0.50 14.92
C ASN A 68 -15.11 -0.95 14.51
N LEU A 69 -14.17 -1.58 15.21
CA LEU A 69 -13.71 -2.95 14.94
C LEU A 69 -14.78 -4.04 15.13
N GLN A 70 -15.98 -3.69 15.62
CA GLN A 70 -17.12 -4.62 15.72
C GLN A 70 -17.99 -4.64 14.45
N LYS A 71 -17.77 -3.72 13.50
CA LYS A 71 -18.50 -3.68 12.23
C LYS A 71 -17.67 -4.34 11.14
N SER A 72 -18.27 -5.31 10.43
CA SER A 72 -17.62 -5.93 9.27
C SER A 72 -17.28 -4.90 8.19
N SER A 73 -18.06 -3.83 8.05
CA SER A 73 -17.79 -2.73 7.11
C SER A 73 -16.53 -1.90 7.41
N THR A 74 -15.80 -2.21 8.48
CA THR A 74 -14.47 -1.62 8.75
C THR A 74 -13.37 -2.34 7.98
N PHE A 75 -13.59 -3.61 7.66
CA PHE A 75 -12.61 -4.45 6.99
C PHE A 75 -12.91 -4.53 5.50
N ASP A 76 -11.91 -4.95 4.72
CA ASP A 76 -12.13 -5.36 3.33
C ASP A 76 -13.02 -6.60 3.24
N GLU A 77 -13.57 -6.89 2.05
CA GLU A 77 -14.65 -7.88 1.87
C GLU A 77 -14.33 -9.28 2.42
N ASP A 78 -13.07 -9.69 2.37
CA ASP A 78 -12.57 -11.00 2.81
C ASP A 78 -11.74 -10.94 4.12
N SER A 79 -11.78 -9.81 4.81
CA SER A 79 -10.95 -9.52 5.99
C SER A 79 -11.78 -9.28 7.26
N ASN A 80 -11.16 -9.45 8.42
CA ASN A 80 -11.78 -9.30 9.73
C ASN A 80 -10.76 -8.92 10.83
N LEU A 81 -11.24 -8.91 12.08
CA LEU A 81 -10.45 -8.48 13.23
C LEU A 81 -9.21 -9.38 13.49
N SER A 82 -9.29 -10.66 13.15
CA SER A 82 -8.19 -11.60 13.38
C SER A 82 -7.05 -11.42 12.37
N GLU A 83 -7.33 -10.99 11.14
CA GLU A 83 -6.28 -10.57 10.22
C GLU A 83 -5.72 -9.20 10.59
N LEU A 84 -6.44 -8.34 11.33
CA LEU A 84 -5.89 -7.03 11.74
C LEU A 84 -4.92 -7.11 12.91
N LEU A 85 -5.14 -8.03 13.86
CA LEU A 85 -4.39 -8.06 15.13
C LEU A 85 -3.36 -9.20 15.16
N PRO A 86 -2.20 -8.98 15.80
CA PRO A 86 -1.70 -7.73 16.39
C PRO A 86 -1.28 -6.71 15.32
N LEU A 87 -1.43 -5.40 15.62
CA LEU A 87 -1.10 -4.33 14.66
C LEU A 87 0.39 -4.29 14.33
N GLU A 88 1.24 -4.70 15.28
CA GLU A 88 2.70 -4.74 15.12
C GLU A 88 3.19 -5.72 14.04
N LEU A 89 2.31 -6.56 13.50
CA LEU A 89 2.60 -7.46 12.38
C LEU A 89 1.99 -6.99 11.06
N ARG A 90 1.49 -5.75 11.02
CA ARG A 90 0.81 -5.17 9.86
C ARG A 90 1.61 -4.01 9.29
N GLU A 91 1.40 -3.82 8.01
CA GLU A 91 2.03 -2.77 7.22
C GLU A 91 0.95 -1.80 6.74
N ILE A 92 1.29 -0.53 6.62
CA ILE A 92 0.49 0.42 5.82
C ILE A 92 1.14 0.51 4.44
N VAL A 93 0.38 0.31 3.37
CA VAL A 93 0.82 0.58 2.01
C VAL A 93 0.06 1.79 1.45
N ILE A 94 0.80 2.65 0.76
CA ILE A 94 0.30 3.83 0.07
C ILE A 94 0.60 3.68 -1.41
N HIS A 95 -0.41 3.86 -2.24
CA HIS A 95 -0.34 3.79 -3.70
C HIS A 95 -0.48 5.17 -4.34
N GLY A 96 -0.26 5.21 -5.65
CA GLY A 96 -0.47 6.39 -6.46
C GLY A 96 0.84 7.09 -6.75
N MET A 97 1.40 6.86 -7.93
CA MET A 97 2.63 7.51 -8.36
C MET A 97 2.53 7.94 -9.82
N THR A 98 3.01 9.15 -10.11
CA THR A 98 3.20 9.58 -11.51
C THR A 98 4.59 9.18 -11.97
N VAL A 99 4.64 8.39 -13.04
CA VAL A 99 5.88 7.92 -13.65
C VAL A 99 6.05 8.48 -15.07
N GLY A 100 7.31 8.56 -15.52
CA GLY A 100 7.64 8.84 -16.91
C GLY A 100 7.38 7.63 -17.83
N ALA A 101 7.73 7.77 -19.10
CA ALA A 101 7.69 6.65 -20.05
C ALA A 101 8.92 5.72 -19.81
N ILE A 102 8.86 4.91 -18.76
CA ILE A 102 9.91 4.01 -18.25
C ILE A 102 9.35 2.58 -18.17
N GLY A 103 10.22 1.56 -18.25
CA GLY A 103 9.84 0.14 -18.23
C GLY A 103 9.23 -0.35 -19.55
N THR A 104 9.68 0.21 -20.68
CA THR A 104 9.19 -0.28 -21.99
C THR A 104 9.53 -1.77 -22.17
N GLY A 105 8.49 -2.59 -22.27
CA GLY A 105 8.61 -4.03 -22.46
C GLY A 105 8.57 -4.85 -21.17
N THR A 106 8.39 -4.21 -20.01
CA THR A 106 8.02 -4.87 -18.76
C THR A 106 6.48 -4.98 -18.64
N PRO A 107 5.96 -5.97 -17.88
CA PRO A 107 4.53 -6.06 -17.57
C PRO A 107 4.07 -4.95 -16.60
N GLY A 108 2.82 -5.05 -16.14
CA GLY A 108 2.32 -4.28 -14.99
C GLY A 108 2.01 -2.80 -15.18
N GLU A 109 2.19 -2.03 -14.10
CA GLU A 109 1.96 -0.60 -14.01
C GLU A 109 3.01 0.24 -14.76
N VAL A 110 4.28 -0.13 -14.75
CA VAL A 110 5.41 0.63 -15.31
C VAL A 110 5.84 0.05 -16.66
N ASP A 111 4.90 -0.02 -17.58
CA ASP A 111 5.04 -0.70 -18.89
C ASP A 111 5.64 0.13 -20.05
N GLY A 112 6.23 1.30 -19.77
CA GLY A 112 6.64 2.29 -20.77
C GLY A 112 5.63 3.41 -21.00
N THR A 113 4.43 3.33 -20.43
CA THR A 113 3.41 4.38 -20.56
C THR A 113 3.52 5.39 -19.42
N ALA A 114 3.84 6.64 -19.76
CA ALA A 114 3.87 7.74 -18.80
C ALA A 114 2.47 8.05 -18.23
N GLY A 115 2.42 8.50 -16.99
CA GLY A 115 1.19 8.97 -16.35
C GLY A 115 1.08 8.55 -14.89
N TYR A 116 -0.06 8.88 -14.29
CA TYR A 116 -0.39 8.48 -12.94
C TYR A 116 -0.85 7.01 -12.90
N LYS A 117 -0.28 6.24 -11.98
CA LYS A 117 -0.54 4.82 -11.75
C LYS A 117 -1.17 4.68 -10.36
N VAL A 118 -2.49 4.49 -10.33
CA VAL A 118 -3.28 4.54 -9.09
C VAL A 118 -2.92 3.43 -8.10
N VAL A 119 -2.54 2.26 -8.62
CA VAL A 119 -2.20 1.07 -7.81
C VAL A 119 -0.70 0.85 -7.64
N LEU A 120 0.16 1.71 -8.20
CA LEU A 120 1.61 1.56 -8.01
C LEU A 120 1.98 1.95 -6.58
N PRO A 121 2.56 1.04 -5.77
CA PRO A 121 3.03 1.37 -4.42
C PRO A 121 4.07 2.50 -4.45
N VAL A 122 3.95 3.46 -3.55
CA VAL A 122 4.87 4.60 -3.43
C VAL A 122 5.52 4.70 -2.05
N ALA A 123 4.87 4.15 -1.02
CA ALA A 123 5.41 4.08 0.32
C ALA A 123 4.80 2.91 1.09
N CYS A 124 5.56 2.40 2.06
CA CYS A 124 5.12 1.43 3.04
C CYS A 124 5.73 1.77 4.40
N GLY A 125 5.05 1.42 5.49
CA GLY A 125 5.63 1.44 6.83
C GLY A 125 4.92 0.54 7.83
N GLY A 126 5.70 -0.17 8.65
CA GLY A 126 5.21 -0.99 9.75
C GLY A 126 4.59 -0.17 10.88
N ILE A 127 3.71 -0.81 11.66
CA ILE A 127 2.99 -0.15 12.76
C ILE A 127 3.67 -0.47 14.09
N ASP A 128 4.36 0.53 14.65
CA ASP A 128 4.99 0.38 15.96
C ASP A 128 4.12 0.85 17.12
N LYS A 129 4.18 0.10 18.22
CA LYS A 129 3.66 0.57 19.50
C LYS A 129 4.53 1.73 20.02
N THR A 130 3.92 2.89 20.19
CA THR A 130 4.59 4.01 20.86
C THR A 130 4.67 3.74 22.38
N SER A 131 5.87 3.93 22.93
CA SER A 131 6.20 3.71 24.35
C SER A 131 5.96 4.94 25.22
#